data_AF-A0A7C6Y763-F1
#
_entry.id   AF-A0A7C6Y763-F1
#
_cell.length_a   1.000
_cell.length_b   1.000
_cell.length_c   1.000
_cell.angle_alpha   90.00
_cell.angle_beta   90.00
_cell.angle_gamma   90.00
#
_symmetry.space_group_name_H-M   'P 1'
#
loop_
_entity.id
_entity.type
_entity.pdbx_description
1 polymer ?
#
loop_
_entity_poly.entity_id
_entity_poly.type
_entity_poly.pdbx_seq_one_letter_code
_entity_poly.pdbx_strand_id
1 'polypeptide(L)'
;MTIENSISNLNEIDDLLDGDVYTDIQLEENYLQLIEKYGEWTINGKTGSLVTFKTIDFRNVVFAGLSITYSIVALISFLLAIILGKILFPLLAKMYKNANEELVDISSLRTAETVNEMAGKKTKKTKKEWF
;
A
#
# COMPACT_ATOMS: atom_id res chain seq x y z
N MET A 1 12.01 4.43 -23.87
CA MET A 1 12.33 5.48 -22.89
C MET A 1 12.12 4.87 -21.52
N THR A 2 13.18 4.37 -20.90
CA THR A 2 13.12 3.75 -19.58
C THR A 2 13.43 4.85 -18.58
N ILE A 3 12.42 5.24 -17.81
CA ILE A 3 12.57 6.24 -16.76
C ILE A 3 12.89 5.43 -15.51
N GLU A 4 14.10 5.59 -14.99
CA GLU A 4 14.49 4.95 -13.73
C GLU A 4 14.04 5.83 -12.54
N ASN A 5 14.10 5.30 -11.32
CA ASN A 5 13.60 5.97 -10.13
C ASN A 5 14.20 7.39 -9.96
N SER A 6 13.52 8.26 -9.21
CA SER A 6 13.92 9.68 -9.09
C SER A 6 15.32 9.88 -8.54
N ILE A 7 15.78 8.98 -7.67
CA ILE A 7 17.15 8.98 -7.11
C ILE A 7 18.16 8.55 -8.18
N SER A 8 17.82 7.55 -9.01
CA SER A 8 18.68 7.09 -10.12
C SER A 8 18.87 8.21 -11.14
N ASN A 9 17.79 8.93 -11.49
CA ASN A 9 17.86 10.02 -12.46
C ASN A 9 18.65 11.23 -11.95
N LEU A 10 18.68 11.46 -10.63
CA LEU A 10 19.50 12.53 -10.04
C LEU A 10 20.98 12.13 -9.99
N ASN A 11 21.28 10.89 -9.63
CA ASN A 11 22.64 10.36 -9.68
C ASN A 11 23.20 10.36 -11.11
N GLU A 12 22.37 10.04 -12.10
CA GLU A 12 22.77 10.10 -13.51
C GLU A 12 23.20 11.52 -13.93
N ILE A 13 22.48 12.55 -13.46
CA ILE A 13 22.85 13.95 -13.73
C ILE A 13 24.16 14.32 -13.04
N ASP A 14 24.34 13.89 -11.79
CA ASP A 14 25.54 14.14 -10.99
C ASP A 14 26.77 13.47 -11.65
N ASP A 15 26.64 12.20 -12.02
CA ASP A 15 27.69 11.43 -12.68
C ASP A 15 28.06 12.03 -14.06
N LEU A 16 27.07 12.38 -14.88
CA LEU A 16 27.31 12.90 -16.23
C LEU A 16 27.82 14.35 -16.27
N LEU A 17 27.64 15.11 -15.18
CA LEU A 17 28.12 16.49 -15.05
C LEU A 17 29.31 16.61 -14.09
N ASP A 18 29.98 15.50 -13.78
CA ASP A 18 31.16 15.49 -12.92
C ASP A 18 32.39 16.06 -13.65
N GLY A 19 32.78 17.28 -13.26
CA GLY A 19 33.95 17.97 -13.81
C GLY A 19 35.31 17.45 -13.33
N ASP A 20 35.34 16.58 -12.32
CA ASP A 20 36.56 15.88 -11.92
C ASP A 20 36.84 14.66 -12.82
N VAL A 21 35.80 14.14 -13.50
CA VAL A 21 35.87 12.97 -14.38
C VAL A 21 35.92 13.36 -15.85
N TYR A 22 35.14 14.35 -16.27
CA TYR A 22 34.97 14.72 -17.67
C TYR A 22 35.61 16.05 -18.02
N THR A 23 36.10 16.16 -19.26
CA THR A 23 36.61 17.42 -19.81
C THR A 23 35.48 18.37 -20.21
N ASP A 24 35.78 19.66 -20.33
CA ASP A 24 34.79 20.70 -20.68
C ASP A 24 33.94 20.37 -21.92
N ILE A 25 34.55 19.78 -22.95
CA ILE A 25 33.85 19.38 -24.19
C ILE A 25 32.88 18.23 -23.92
N GLN A 26 33.30 17.26 -23.12
CA GLN A 26 32.46 16.11 -22.76
C GLN A 26 31.32 16.53 -21.83
N LEU A 27 31.56 17.47 -20.93
CA LEU A 27 30.51 18.05 -20.09
C LEU A 27 29.45 18.76 -20.93
N GLU A 28 29.86 19.49 -21.97
CA GLU A 28 28.91 20.14 -22.90
C GLU A 28 28.07 19.10 -23.66
N GLU A 29 28.70 18.04 -24.18
CA GLU A 29 27.99 16.95 -24.85
C GLU A 29 27.03 16.20 -23.91
N ASN A 30 27.48 15.89 -22.69
CA ASN A 30 26.66 15.25 -21.66
C ASN A 30 25.47 16.15 -21.25
N TYR A 31 25.72 17.45 -21.10
CA TYR A 31 24.68 18.42 -20.77
C TYR A 31 23.61 18.51 -21.88
N LEU A 32 24.00 18.49 -23.15
CA LEU A 32 23.06 18.47 -24.28
C LEU A 32 22.21 17.19 -24.28
N GLN A 33 22.80 16.03 -23.99
CA GLN A 33 22.06 14.77 -23.86
C GLN A 33 21.06 14.82 -22.71
N LEU A 34 21.43 15.39 -21.57
CA LEU A 34 20.55 15.57 -20.43
C LEU A 34 19.38 16.52 -20.74
N ILE A 35 19.61 17.60 -21.49
CA ILE A 35 18.55 18.48 -21.98
C ILE A 35 17.61 17.74 -22.92
N GLU A 36 18.12 16.94 -23.86
CA GLU A 36 17.26 16.16 -24.77
C GLU A 36 16.37 15.18 -23.99
N LYS A 37 16.93 14.58 -22.93
CA LYS A 37 16.24 13.57 -22.12
C LYS A 37 15.20 14.15 -21.16
N TYR A 38 15.51 15.26 -20.49
CA TYR A 38 14.70 15.81 -19.40
C TYR A 38 14.05 17.17 -19.70
N GLY A 39 14.50 17.84 -20.76
CA GLY A 39 14.08 19.18 -21.14
C GLY A 39 14.96 20.28 -20.53
N GLU A 40 14.85 21.48 -21.10
CA GLU A 40 15.51 22.69 -20.59
C GLU A 40 14.50 23.56 -19.83
N TRP A 41 14.80 23.86 -18.57
CA TRP A 41 14.09 24.88 -17.80
C TRP A 41 14.82 26.21 -17.92
N THR A 42 14.15 27.17 -18.53
CA THR A 42 14.53 28.58 -18.47
C THR A 42 13.97 29.26 -17.21
N ILE A 43 14.84 29.59 -16.26
CA ILE A 43 14.50 30.39 -15.08
C ILE A 43 14.62 31.86 -15.47
N ASN A 44 13.48 32.49 -15.72
CA ASN A 44 13.40 33.93 -15.88
C ASN A 44 13.52 34.56 -14.48
N GLY A 45 14.51 35.43 -14.28
CA GLY A 45 14.59 36.24 -13.06
C GLY A 45 13.32 37.09 -12.87
N LYS A 46 13.07 37.55 -11.64
CA LYS A 46 11.95 38.47 -11.33
C LYS A 46 11.85 39.58 -12.38
N THR A 47 10.61 39.95 -12.71
CA THR A 47 10.23 40.96 -13.71
C THR A 47 11.22 42.13 -13.74
N GLY A 48 12.03 42.22 -14.80
CA GLY A 48 13.08 43.25 -14.96
C GLY A 48 14.53 42.74 -14.93
N SER A 49 14.79 41.46 -14.66
CA SER A 49 16.12 40.87 -14.78
C SER A 49 16.51 40.61 -16.23
N LEU A 50 17.65 41.12 -16.68
CA LEU A 50 18.30 40.82 -17.98
C LEU A 50 18.96 39.43 -18.03
N VAL A 51 18.98 38.71 -16.90
CA VAL A 51 19.68 37.44 -16.79
C VAL A 51 18.67 36.30 -16.83
N THR A 52 18.74 35.55 -17.92
CA THR A 52 17.99 34.31 -18.15
C THR A 52 18.94 33.14 -17.89
N PHE A 53 18.60 32.30 -16.91
CA PHE A 53 19.37 31.09 -16.64
C PHE A 53 18.68 29.90 -17.30
N LYS A 54 19.41 29.15 -18.11
CA LYS A 54 18.97 27.89 -18.71
C LYS A 54 19.60 26.74 -17.93
N THR A 55 18.80 25.79 -17.50
CA THR A 55 19.26 24.61 -16.75
C THR A 55 18.41 23.40 -17.12
N ILE A 56 18.81 22.21 -16.68
CA ILE A 56 18.03 20.97 -16.88
C ILE A 56 16.71 21.08 -16.11
N ASP A 57 15.59 20.62 -16.68
CA ASP A 57 14.30 20.64 -15.99
C ASP A 57 14.21 19.58 -14.88
N PHE A 58 14.74 19.92 -13.70
CA PHE A 58 14.71 19.09 -12.50
C PHE A 58 13.29 18.65 -12.09
N ARG A 59 12.24 19.36 -12.49
CA ARG A 59 10.87 18.89 -12.21
C ARG A 59 10.59 17.61 -12.98
N ASN A 60 10.91 17.56 -14.27
CA ASN A 60 10.68 16.36 -15.07
C ASN A 60 11.50 15.19 -14.55
N VAL A 61 12.76 15.42 -14.16
CA VAL A 61 13.65 14.42 -13.56
C VAL A 61 13.01 13.79 -12.31
N VAL A 62 12.48 14.61 -11.41
CA VAL A 62 11.93 14.19 -10.12
C VAL A 62 10.52 13.61 -10.26
N PHE A 63 9.62 14.27 -11.01
CA PHE A 63 8.25 13.81 -11.21
C PHE A 63 8.18 12.50 -11.98
N ALA A 64 9.02 12.32 -13.00
CA ALA A 64 9.07 11.09 -13.77
C ALA A 64 9.45 9.91 -12.88
N GLY A 65 10.49 10.08 -12.05
CA GLY A 65 10.92 9.03 -11.12
C GLY A 65 9.92 8.76 -9.98
N LEU A 66 9.34 9.80 -9.38
CA LEU A 66 8.33 9.64 -8.31
C LEU A 66 7.06 8.97 -8.82
N SER A 67 6.63 9.28 -10.05
CA SER A 67 5.41 8.71 -10.64
C SER A 67 5.48 7.17 -10.73
N ILE A 68 6.66 6.62 -10.99
CA ILE A 68 6.87 5.17 -11.10
C ILE A 68 6.82 4.53 -9.72
N THR A 69 7.51 5.11 -8.73
CA THR A 69 7.49 4.60 -7.36
C THR A 69 6.07 4.59 -6.79
N TYR A 70 5.31 5.69 -6.96
CA TYR A 70 3.92 5.75 -6.53
C TYR A 70 3.01 4.79 -7.31
N SER A 71 3.27 4.57 -8.60
CA SER A 71 2.51 3.60 -9.40
C SER A 71 2.72 2.17 -8.90
N ILE A 72 3.95 1.79 -8.54
CA ILE A 72 4.26 0.46 -7.98
C ILE A 72 3.55 0.29 -6.63
N VAL A 73 3.64 1.29 -5.75
CA VAL A 73 2.96 1.27 -4.44
C VAL A 73 1.45 1.19 -4.60
N ALA A 74 0.87 1.91 -5.56
CA ALA A 74 -0.55 1.85 -5.86
C ALA A 74 -0.97 0.45 -6.34
N LEU A 75 -0.17 -0.19 -7.18
CA LEU A 75 -0.43 -1.52 -7.72
C LEU A 75 -0.37 -2.59 -6.62
N ILE A 76 0.63 -2.51 -5.74
CA ILE A 76 0.73 -3.39 -4.55
C ILE A 76 -0.47 -3.17 -3.63
N SER A 77 -0.83 -1.91 -3.35
CA SER A 77 -1.97 -1.57 -2.50
C SER A 77 -3.29 -2.09 -3.07
N PHE A 78 -3.45 -2.03 -4.39
CA PHE A 78 -4.61 -2.57 -5.10
C PHE A 78 -4.71 -4.10 -4.97
N LEU A 79 -3.59 -4.81 -5.15
CA LEU A 79 -3.54 -6.26 -4.96
C LEU A 79 -3.86 -6.65 -3.51
N LEU A 80 -3.31 -5.93 -2.53
CA LEU A 80 -3.63 -6.13 -1.12
C LEU A 80 -5.11 -5.90 -0.81
N ALA A 81 -5.72 -4.85 -1.40
CA ALA A 81 -7.14 -4.57 -1.24
C ALA A 81 -8.02 -5.72 -1.78
N ILE A 82 -7.65 -6.33 -2.91
CA ILE A 82 -8.34 -7.50 -3.46
C ILE A 82 -8.24 -8.70 -2.51
N ILE A 83 -7.04 -8.98 -1.99
CA ILE A 83 -6.79 -10.09 -1.06
C ILE A 83 -7.60 -9.90 0.23
N LEU A 84 -7.54 -8.70 0.82
CA LEU A 84 -8.31 -8.36 2.02
C LEU A 84 -9.81 -8.48 1.76
N GLY A 85 -10.30 -7.88 0.67
CA GLY A 85 -11.70 -7.87 0.25
C GLY A 85 -12.28 -9.27 0.02
N LYS A 86 -11.61 -10.07 -0.80
CA LYS A 86 -12.16 -11.35 -1.28
C LYS A 86 -11.79 -12.56 -0.45
N ILE A 87 -10.71 -12.50 0.33
CA ILE A 87 -10.22 -13.66 1.09
C ILE A 87 -10.39 -13.40 2.58
N LEU A 88 -9.78 -12.33 3.09
CA LEU A 88 -9.62 -12.13 4.52
C LEU A 88 -10.94 -11.76 5.22
N PHE A 89 -11.70 -10.81 4.67
CA PHE A 89 -13.02 -10.43 5.21
C PHE A 89 -14.07 -11.56 5.20
N PRO A 90 -14.27 -12.32 4.11
CA PRO A 90 -15.24 -13.41 4.13
C PRO A 90 -14.82 -14.57 5.05
N LEU A 91 -13.51 -14.80 5.22
CA LEU A 91 -13.01 -15.82 6.15
C LEU A 91 -13.24 -15.39 7.61
N LEU A 92 -12.99 -14.12 7.94
CA LEU A 92 -13.35 -13.54 9.23
C LEU A 92 -14.86 -13.63 9.47
N ALA A 93 -15.70 -13.25 8.50
CA ALA A 93 -17.16 -13.33 8.63
C ALA A 93 -17.65 -14.76 8.90
N LYS A 94 -17.05 -15.76 8.24
CA LYS A 94 -17.34 -17.18 8.50
C LYS A 94 -16.94 -17.61 9.91
N MET A 95 -15.76 -17.20 10.38
CA MET A 95 -15.30 -17.51 11.74
C MET A 95 -16.23 -16.92 12.80
N TYR A 96 -16.63 -15.65 12.65
CA TYR A 96 -17.57 -15.00 13.58
C TYR A 96 -18.95 -15.68 13.58
N LYS A 97 -19.45 -16.07 12.40
CA LYS A 97 -20.73 -16.78 12.29
C LYS A 97 -20.66 -18.15 12.98
N ASN A 98 -19.61 -18.93 12.70
CA ASN A 98 -19.44 -20.25 13.30
C ASN A 98 -19.28 -20.18 14.83
N ALA A 99 -18.51 -19.21 15.34
CA ALA A 99 -18.35 -19.02 16.78
C ALA A 99 -19.68 -18.69 17.48
N ASN A 100 -20.54 -17.89 16.84
CA ASN A 100 -21.87 -17.60 17.37
C ASN A 100 -22.79 -18.82 17.32
N GLU A 101 -22.77 -19.58 16.23
CA GLU A 101 -23.56 -20.83 16.11
C GLU A 101 -23.14 -21.85 17.16
N GLU A 102 -21.84 -22.02 17.39
CA GLU A 102 -21.29 -22.93 18.41
C GLU A 102 -21.68 -22.51 19.83
N LEU A 103 -21.67 -21.21 20.15
CA LEU A 103 -22.12 -20.70 21.44
C LEU A 103 -23.62 -20.95 21.68
N VAL A 104 -24.45 -20.78 20.64
CA VAL A 104 -25.89 -21.06 20.71
C VAL A 104 -26.12 -22.55 20.93
N ASP A 105 -25.45 -23.42 20.18
CA ASP A 105 -25.56 -24.87 20.34
C ASP A 105 -25.16 -25.31 21.76
N ILE A 106 -24.04 -24.81 22.29
CA ILE A 106 -23.61 -25.10 23.67
C ILE A 106 -24.65 -24.63 24.69
N SER A 107 -25.24 -23.44 24.48
CA SER A 107 -26.29 -22.93 25.37
C SER A 107 -27.56 -23.79 25.32
N SER A 108 -27.92 -24.29 24.14
CA SER A 108 -29.07 -25.16 23.93
C SER A 108 -28.85 -26.53 24.58
N LEU A 109 -27.65 -27.10 24.45
CA LEU A 109 -27.25 -28.36 25.08
C LEU A 109 -27.30 -28.25 26.61
N ARG A 110 -26.77 -27.17 27.18
CA ARG A 110 -26.86 -26.89 28.63
C ARG A 110 -28.29 -26.73 29.11
N THR A 111 -29.15 -26.12 28.30
CA THR A 111 -30.58 -25.95 28.60
C THR A 111 -31.31 -27.30 28.55
N ALA A 112 -31.04 -28.12 27.53
CA ALA A 112 -31.60 -29.46 27.42
C ALA A 112 -31.14 -30.37 28.57
N GLU A 113 -29.87 -30.28 28.97
CA GLU A 113 -29.32 -31.00 30.12
C GLU A 113 -29.99 -30.57 31.43
N THR A 114 -30.13 -29.27 31.69
CA THR A 114 -30.84 -28.77 32.89
C THR A 114 -32.33 -29.12 32.89
N VAL A 115 -33.00 -29.10 31.73
CA VAL A 115 -34.40 -29.56 31.60
C VAL A 115 -34.51 -31.05 31.88
N ASN A 116 -33.59 -31.89 31.37
CA ASN A 116 -33.55 -33.32 31.65
C ASN A 116 -33.26 -33.62 33.13
N GLU A 117 -32.36 -32.87 33.77
CA GLU A 117 -32.13 -32.98 35.21
C GLU A 117 -33.37 -32.58 36.03
N MET A 118 -34.06 -31.50 35.63
CA MET A 118 -35.30 -31.06 36.26
C MET A 118 -36.44 -32.07 36.06
N ALA A 119 -36.56 -32.65 34.86
CA ALA A 119 -37.53 -33.70 34.55
C ALA A 119 -37.24 -34.97 35.38
N GLY A 120 -35.98 -35.41 35.44
CA GLY A 120 -35.55 -36.55 36.27
C GLY A 120 -35.78 -36.33 37.78
N LYS A 121 -35.60 -35.10 38.27
CA LYS A 121 -35.93 -34.71 39.65
C LYS A 121 -37.44 -34.72 39.91
N LYS A 122 -38.28 -34.35 38.94
CA LYS A 122 -39.75 -34.47 39.05
C LYS A 122 -40.17 -35.94 39.13
N THR A 123 -39.63 -36.82 38.29
CA THR A 123 -39.96 -38.26 38.30
C THR A 123 -39.55 -38.96 39.60
N LYS A 124 -38.47 -38.52 40.25
CA LYS A 124 -38.08 -39.03 41.59
C LYS A 124 -38.95 -38.50 42.72
N LYS A 125 -39.50 -37.28 42.63
CA LYS A 125 -40.39 -36.71 43.64
C LYS A 125 -41.80 -37.33 43.61
N THR A 126 -42.30 -37.75 42.45
CA THR A 126 -43.63 -38.37 42.34
C THR A 126 -43.69 -39.82 42.84
N LYS A 127 -42.57 -40.43 43.26
CA LYS A 127 -42.50 -41.83 43.71
C LYS A 127 -42.43 -42.01 45.24
N LYS A 128 -42.63 -40.94 46.01
CA LYS A 128 -42.84 -40.99 47.46
C LYS A 128 -44.16 -40.29 47.77
N GLU A 129 -44.95 -40.94 48.63
CA GLU A 129 -46.37 -40.68 48.92
C GLU A 129 -47.25 -41.28 47.82
N TRP A 130 -48.07 -42.31 48.04
CA TRP A 130 -49.05 -42.56 49.10
C TRP A 130 -49.29 -44.08 49.25
N PHE A 131 -49.35 -44.56 50.51
CA PHE A 131 -49.85 -45.86 51.00
C PHE A 131 -49.36 -47.18 50.36
#